data_AF-A0A958Z8G2-F1
#
_entry.id   AF-A0A958Z8G2-F1
#
_cell.length_a   1.000
_cell.length_b   1.000
_cell.length_c   1.000
_cell.angle_alpha   90.00
_cell.angle_beta   90.00
_cell.angle_gamma   90.00
#
_symmetry.space_group_name_H-M   'P 1'
#
loop_
_entity.id
_entity.type
_entity.pdbx_description
1 polymer ?
#
loop_
_entity_poly.entity_id
_entity_poly.type
_entity_poly.pdbx_seq_one_letter_code
_entity_poly.pdbx_strand_id
1 'polypeptide(L)'
;PVLSLIIATVFFIIYRTVMGDYAFGFLAGFLMGYAAYLAVHYSIHAFNVPNNFLKFLWHHHSIHHYREPDRAFGVTSPFWDHIFGTMPRKMVKRETGTSIDD
;
A
#
# COMPACT_ATOMS: atom_id res chain seq x y z
N PRO A 1 4.23 -2.96 -18.85
CA PRO A 1 3.34 -2.10 -19.67
C PRO A 1 2.16 -2.87 -20.28
N VAL A 2 2.38 -4.04 -20.90
CA VAL A 2 1.32 -4.85 -21.54
C VAL A 2 0.23 -5.27 -20.54
N LEU A 3 0.62 -5.82 -19.38
CA LEU A 3 -0.34 -6.23 -18.36
C LEU A 3 -1.23 -5.06 -17.89
N SER A 4 -0.64 -3.89 -17.67
CA SER A 4 -1.37 -2.69 -17.26
C SER A 4 -2.39 -2.23 -18.31
N LEU A 5 -2.08 -2.38 -19.60
CA LEU A 5 -3.01 -2.06 -20.68
C LEU A 5 -4.21 -3.01 -20.69
N ILE A 6 -3.97 -4.32 -20.55
CA ILE A 6 -5.04 -5.32 -20.48
C ILE A 6 -5.98 -5.01 -19.31
N ILE A 7 -5.42 -4.75 -18.13
CA ILE A 7 -6.19 -4.41 -16.93
C ILE A 7 -6.98 -3.11 -17.12
N ALA A 8 -6.35 -2.07 -17.68
CA ALA A 8 -7.01 -0.80 -17.95
C ALA A 8 -8.16 -0.93 -18.96
N THR A 9 -8.00 -1.73 -20.02
CA THR A 9 -9.06 -1.99 -21.00
C THR A 9 -10.24 -2.73 -20.37
N VAL A 10 -9.99 -3.75 -19.56
CA VAL A 10 -11.05 -4.48 -18.85
C VAL A 10 -11.82 -3.55 -17.92
N PHE A 11 -11.12 -2.75 -17.11
CA PHE A 11 -11.77 -1.77 -16.25
C PHE A 11 -12.52 -0.69 -17.02
N PHE A 12 -11.99 -0.21 -18.15
CA PHE A 12 -12.69 0.75 -18.99
C PHE A 12 -14.03 0.19 -19.47
N ILE A 13 -14.07 -1.06 -19.95
CA ILE A 13 -15.32 -1.70 -20.38
C ILE A 13 -16.31 -1.77 -19.21
N ILE A 14 -15.88 -2.28 -18.05
CA ILE A 14 -16.73 -2.37 -16.84
C ILE A 14 -17.28 -1.00 -16.46
N TYR A 15 -16.41 0.01 -16.34
CA TYR A 15 -16.79 1.36 -15.95
C TYR A 15 -17.69 2.02 -16.98
N ARG A 16 -17.43 1.84 -18.28
CA ARG A 16 -18.25 2.39 -19.36
C ARG A 16 -19.63 1.76 -19.41
N THR A 17 -19.77 0.49 -19.04
CA THR A 17 -21.05 -0.21 -18.93
C THR A 17 -21.84 0.24 -17.70
N VAL A 18 -21.20 0.41 -16.54
CA VAL A 18 -21.89 0.75 -15.29
C VAL A 18 -22.19 2.25 -15.17
N MET A 19 -21.27 3.11 -15.61
CA MET A 19 -21.30 4.55 -15.35
C MET A 19 -21.53 5.40 -16.62
N GLY A 20 -21.59 4.80 -17.81
CA GLY A 20 -21.71 5.56 -19.05
C GLY A 20 -20.53 6.51 -19.27
N ASP A 21 -20.79 7.72 -19.74
CA ASP A 21 -19.72 8.67 -20.07
C ASP A 21 -19.00 9.27 -18.84
N TYR A 22 -19.56 9.14 -17.64
CA TYR A 22 -18.82 9.46 -16.40
C TYR A 22 -17.56 8.61 -16.23
N ALA A 23 -17.49 7.45 -16.91
CA ALA A 23 -16.32 6.58 -16.91
C ALA A 23 -15.04 7.29 -17.37
N PHE A 24 -15.11 8.30 -18.26
CA PHE A 24 -13.92 9.00 -18.73
C PHE A 24 -13.25 9.81 -17.60
N GLY A 25 -14.05 10.54 -16.82
CA GLY A 25 -13.54 11.28 -15.65
C GLY A 25 -13.08 10.34 -14.53
N PHE A 26 -13.89 9.32 -14.24
CA PHE A 26 -13.56 8.33 -13.22
C PHE A 26 -12.29 7.55 -13.55
N LEU A 27 -12.16 7.02 -14.76
CA LEU A 27 -10.99 6.24 -15.18
C LEU A 27 -9.72 7.08 -15.13
N ALA A 28 -9.78 8.35 -15.54
CA ALA A 28 -8.62 9.25 -15.44
C ALA A 28 -8.14 9.40 -13.98
N GLY A 29 -9.07 9.63 -13.04
CA GLY A 29 -8.75 9.70 -11.62
C GLY A 29 -8.23 8.37 -11.06
N PHE A 30 -8.86 7.26 -11.45
CA PHE A 30 -8.45 5.91 -11.06
C PHE A 30 -7.02 5.59 -11.53
N LEU A 31 -6.70 5.87 -12.79
CA LEU A 31 -5.36 5.66 -13.35
C LEU A 31 -4.31 6.56 -12.70
N MET A 32 -4.66 7.82 -12.39
CA MET A 32 -3.79 8.72 -11.64
C MET A 32 -3.49 8.16 -10.24
N GLY A 33 -4.51 7.66 -9.54
CA GLY A 33 -4.33 7.00 -8.24
C GLY A 33 -3.44 5.76 -8.33
N TYR A 34 -3.62 4.94 -9.36
CA TYR A 34 -2.76 3.78 -9.61
C TYR A 34 -1.31 4.18 -9.92
N ALA A 35 -1.09 5.23 -10.71
CA ALA A 35 0.24 5.76 -10.99
C ALA A 35 0.91 6.30 -9.71
N ALA A 36 0.16 7.01 -8.86
CA ALA A 36 0.64 7.47 -7.56
C ALA A 36 1.02 6.28 -6.64
N TYR A 37 0.21 5.23 -6.61
CA TYR A 37 0.53 3.98 -5.91
C TYR A 37 1.86 3.39 -6.38
N LEU A 38 2.05 3.26 -7.70
CA LEU A 38 3.30 2.73 -8.26
C LEU A 38 4.50 3.62 -7.92
N ALA A 39 4.34 4.95 -7.98
CA ALA A 39 5.39 5.89 -7.63
C ALA A 39 5.79 5.79 -6.16
N VAL A 40 4.83 5.70 -5.24
CA VAL A 40 5.10 5.50 -3.81
C VAL A 40 5.77 4.14 -3.57
N HIS A 41 5.23 3.07 -4.16
CA HIS A 41 5.80 1.73 -4.03
C HIS A 41 7.25 1.66 -4.50
N TYR A 42 7.52 2.21 -5.69
CA TYR A 42 8.87 2.33 -6.22
C TYR A 42 9.75 3.15 -5.29
N SER A 43 9.25 4.28 -4.78
CA SER A 43 10.01 5.15 -3.89
C SER A 43 10.42 4.46 -2.60
N ILE A 44 9.53 3.65 -2.02
CA ILE A 44 9.80 2.88 -0.80
C ILE A 44 10.96 1.91 -0.99
N HIS A 45 11.06 1.29 -2.17
CA HIS A 45 12.12 0.34 -2.47
C HIS A 45 13.41 0.99 -2.97
N ALA A 46 13.32 2.12 -3.66
CA ALA A 46 14.46 2.74 -4.34
C ALA A 46 15.19 3.79 -3.49
N PHE A 47 14.52 4.41 -2.52
CA PHE A 47 15.07 5.52 -1.75
C PHE A 47 15.13 5.24 -0.25
N ASN A 48 16.03 5.96 0.42
CA ASN A 48 16.13 5.96 1.88
C ASN A 48 14.83 6.45 2.54
N VAL A 49 14.58 5.95 3.75
CA VAL A 49 13.42 6.34 4.55
C VAL A 49 13.43 7.86 4.78
N PRO A 50 12.34 8.58 4.45
CA PRO A 50 12.27 10.03 4.65
C PRO A 50 12.18 10.39 6.13
N ASN A 51 12.69 11.56 6.53
CA ASN A 51 12.58 12.04 7.93
C ASN A 51 11.30 12.86 8.18
N ASN A 52 10.15 12.37 7.73
CA ASN A 52 8.85 13.02 7.92
C ASN A 52 7.76 11.97 8.20
N PHE A 53 6.49 12.37 8.20
CA PHE A 53 5.37 11.46 8.52
C PHE A 53 5.24 10.28 7.54
N LEU A 54 5.72 10.42 6.30
CA LEU A 54 5.67 9.36 5.28
C LEU A 54 6.57 8.16 5.61
N LYS A 55 7.52 8.31 6.55
CA LYS A 55 8.35 7.20 7.02
C LYS A 55 7.54 5.99 7.48
N PHE A 56 6.32 6.24 7.96
CA PHE A 56 5.38 5.18 8.30
C PHE A 56 5.14 4.22 7.14
N LEU A 57 5.00 4.70 5.90
CA LEU A 57 4.76 3.85 4.73
C LEU A 57 5.96 2.94 4.42
N TRP A 58 7.19 3.43 4.59
CA TRP A 58 8.40 2.61 4.46
C TRP A 58 8.41 1.49 5.50
N HIS A 59 8.15 1.82 6.76
CA HIS A 59 8.12 0.82 7.83
C HIS A 59 6.98 -0.18 7.65
N HIS A 60 5.77 0.28 7.33
CA HIS A 60 4.61 -0.57 7.13
C HIS A 60 4.83 -1.56 5.98
N HIS A 61 5.31 -1.09 4.83
CA HIS A 61 5.60 -1.94 3.67
C HIS A 61 6.81 -2.85 3.90
N SER A 62 7.80 -2.42 4.69
CA SER A 62 8.91 -3.30 5.10
C SER A 62 8.43 -4.48 5.95
N ILE A 63 7.41 -4.29 6.79
CA ILE A 63 6.82 -5.38 7.58
C ILE A 63 6.21 -6.42 6.64
N HIS A 64 5.47 -5.98 5.61
CA HIS A 64 4.91 -6.87 4.59
C HIS A 64 6.01 -7.74 3.94
N HIS A 65 7.09 -7.13 3.44
CA HIS A 65 8.12 -7.89 2.73
C HIS A 65 9.01 -8.77 3.62
N TYR A 66 9.29 -8.34 4.86
CA TYR A 66 10.35 -8.97 5.67
C TYR A 66 9.85 -9.70 6.91
N ARG A 67 8.60 -9.51 7.34
CA ARG A 67 8.11 -10.05 8.62
C ARG A 67 6.77 -10.76 8.51
N GLU A 68 5.79 -10.12 7.88
CA GLU A 68 4.39 -10.55 7.87
C GLU A 68 3.82 -10.42 6.44
N PRO A 69 4.15 -11.32 5.51
CA PRO A 69 3.71 -11.24 4.10
C PRO A 69 2.20 -11.38 3.92
N ASP A 70 1.50 -11.89 4.94
CA ASP A 70 0.03 -12.00 5.01
C ASP A 70 -0.65 -10.75 5.60
N ARG A 71 0.10 -9.68 5.86
CA ARG A 71 -0.38 -8.44 6.49
C ARG A 71 0.26 -7.20 5.85
N ALA A 72 -0.19 -6.02 6.30
CA ALA A 72 0.35 -4.73 5.95
C ALA A 72 0.34 -4.45 4.44
N PHE A 73 -0.77 -4.80 3.77
CA PHE A 73 -0.90 -4.73 2.32
C PHE A 73 -0.97 -3.28 1.79
N GLY A 74 -1.34 -2.32 2.64
CA GLY A 74 -1.49 -0.93 2.27
C GLY A 74 -0.15 -0.23 2.02
N VAL A 75 0.12 0.13 0.76
CA VAL A 75 1.38 0.81 0.38
C VAL A 75 1.28 2.34 0.48
N THR A 76 0.16 2.93 0.05
CA THR A 76 -0.07 4.38 0.08
C THR A 76 -0.78 4.85 1.35
N SER A 77 -1.51 3.94 2.01
CA SER A 77 -2.13 4.16 3.32
C SER A 77 -2.51 2.82 3.95
N PRO A 78 -2.62 2.73 5.29
CA PRO A 78 -3.07 1.52 5.99
C PRO A 78 -4.61 1.42 6.08
N PHE A 79 -5.35 2.31 5.40
CA PHE A 79 -6.81 2.43 5.55
C PHE A 79 -7.53 1.08 5.34
N TRP A 80 -7.22 0.41 4.24
CA TRP A 80 -7.80 -0.90 3.95
C TRP A 80 -7.30 -2.00 4.89
N ASP A 81 -6.08 -1.89 5.42
CA ASP A 81 -5.59 -2.84 6.43
C ASP A 81 -6.37 -2.75 7.74
N HIS A 82 -6.85 -1.55 8.10
CA HIS A 82 -7.76 -1.40 9.23
C HIS A 82 -9.13 -2.01 8.97
N ILE A 83 -9.69 -1.79 7.78
CA ILE A 83 -11.01 -2.31 7.41
C ILE A 83 -11.02 -3.85 7.36
N PHE A 84 -9.99 -4.43 6.75
CA PHE A 84 -9.92 -5.88 6.55
C PHE A 84 -9.17 -6.62 7.67
N GLY A 85 -8.72 -5.91 8.72
CA GLY A 85 -8.06 -6.53 9.87
C GLY A 85 -6.65 -7.07 9.59
N THR A 86 -5.98 -6.53 8.58
CA THR A 86 -4.65 -6.97 8.11
C THR A 86 -3.51 -6.05 8.58
N MET A 87 -3.75 -5.22 9.60
CA MET A 87 -2.69 -4.43 10.24
C MET A 87 -1.56 -5.33 10.80
N PRO A 88 -0.29 -4.85 10.80
CA PRO A 88 0.82 -5.50 11.49
C PRO A 88 0.45 -5.91 12.92
N ARG A 89 0.93 -7.07 13.37
CA ARG A 89 0.74 -7.45 14.77
C ARG A 89 1.54 -6.51 15.65
N LYS A 90 0.92 -6.00 16.73
CA LYS A 90 1.66 -5.25 17.75
C LYS A 90 2.75 -6.17 18.29
N MET A 91 3.99 -5.75 18.19
CA MET A 91 5.10 -6.37 18.91
C MET A 91 4.75 -6.28 20.40
N VAL A 92 4.41 -7.40 21.02
CA VAL A 92 4.36 -7.47 22.48
C VAL A 92 5.79 -7.25 22.93
N LYS A 93 6.06 -6.07 23.49
CA LYS A 93 7.33 -5.83 24.18
C LYS A 93 7.32 -6.85 25.31
N ARG A 94 8.11 -7.91 25.19
CA ARG A 94 8.35 -8.80 26.33
C ARG A 94 8.95 -7.90 27.39
N GLU A 95 8.22 -7.67 28.47
CA GLU A 95 8.78 -7.21 29.73
C GLU A 95 9.64 -8.34 30.29
N THR A 96 10.73 -8.70 29.60
CA THR A 96 11.84 -9.38 30.26
C THR A 96 12.59 -8.27 30.99
N GLY A 97 12.05 -7.93 32.16
CA GLY A 97 12.84 -7.36 33.24
C GLY A 97 13.88 -8.39 33.62
N THR A 98 15.05 -8.26 33.02
CA THR A 98 16.30 -8.69 33.63
C THR A 98 17.34 -7.63 33.28
N SER A 99 17.32 -6.54 34.06
CA SER A 99 18.58 -5.94 34.47
C SER A 99 19.27 -6.98 35.35
N ILE A 100 20.20 -7.71 34.78
CA ILE A 100 21.26 -8.35 35.56
C ILE A 100 22.47 -7.53 35.20
N ASP A 101 22.82 -6.62 36.09
CA ASP A 101 24.19 -6.18 36.21
C ASP A 101 25.02 -7.46 36.42
N ASP A 102 25.89 -7.78 35.45
CA ASP A 102 27.13 -8.57 35.56
C ASP A 102 27.93 -8.47 34.25
#